data_AF-A0A3R6JS64-F1
#
_entry.id   AF-A0A3R6JS64-F1
#
_cell.length_a   1.000
_cell.length_b   1.000
_cell.length_c   1.000
_cell.angle_alpha   90.00
_cell.angle_beta   90.00
_cell.angle_gamma   90.00
#
_symmetry.space_group_name_H-M   'P 1'
#
loop_
_entity.id
_entity.type
_entity.pdbx_description
1 polymer ?
#
loop_
_entity_poly.entity_id
_entity_poly.type
_entity_poly.pdbx_seq_one_letter_code
_entity_poly.pdbx_strand_id
1 'polypeptide(L)'
;MDNEGWLIDAHQMYRMIDDLDLNNKDLKIAFRKALSTSSKLIKKEAATRLGQVVYKSGPIKNSSLLSVAININIYRSGRGATIGLFDNRKSTIRYKGETYKNTAYILRWINSGTKIRLLKGRGKYPRDTNRGKMEEKPFFETAVRVKIKDAQDILNDNIEKEIVKIANKKRQ
;
A
#
# COMPACT_ATOMS: atom_id res chain seq x y z
N MET A 1 -3.71 51.13 41.51
CA MET A 1 -4.50 50.64 40.36
C MET A 1 -3.65 49.56 39.75
N ASP A 2 -3.90 48.33 40.17
CA ASP A 2 -3.03 47.20 39.90
C ASP A 2 -3.41 46.65 38.54
N ASN A 3 -2.51 46.82 37.57
CA ASN A 3 -2.62 46.20 36.26
C ASN A 3 -2.31 44.70 36.43
N GLU A 4 -3.29 43.94 36.91
CA GLU A 4 -3.26 42.47 36.84
C GLU A 4 -3.47 42.06 35.38
N GLY A 5 -2.37 42.08 34.62
CA GLY A 5 -2.33 41.45 33.31
C GLY A 5 -2.60 39.96 33.46
N TRP A 6 -3.63 39.47 32.77
CA TRP A 6 -3.94 38.05 32.68
C TRP A 6 -2.83 37.38 31.87
N LEU A 7 -1.87 36.75 32.55
CA LEU A 7 -0.85 35.95 31.90
C LEU A 7 -1.52 34.67 31.38
N ILE A 8 -1.80 34.61 30.09
CA ILE A 8 -2.24 33.37 29.44
C ILE A 8 -1.02 32.46 29.38
N ASP A 9 -0.96 31.47 30.29
CA ASP A 9 0.16 30.53 30.37
C ASP A 9 0.20 29.62 29.14
N ALA A 10 1.07 29.97 28.20
CA ALA A 10 1.34 29.18 27.02
C ALA A 10 2.21 27.94 27.31
N HIS A 11 2.69 27.70 28.55
CA HIS A 11 3.51 26.52 28.85
C HIS A 11 2.79 25.20 28.52
N GLN A 12 1.47 25.11 28.73
CA GLN A 12 0.74 23.91 28.32
C GLN A 12 0.75 23.74 26.80
N MET A 13 0.59 24.83 26.03
CA MET A 13 0.70 24.79 24.57
C MET A 13 2.13 24.45 24.12
N TYR A 14 3.15 25.06 24.71
CA TYR A 14 4.56 24.78 24.38
C TYR A 14 4.94 23.34 24.75
N ARG A 15 4.48 22.80 25.88
CA ARG A 15 4.64 21.37 26.19
C ARG A 15 3.90 20.49 25.19
N MET A 16 2.69 20.85 24.75
CA MET A 16 1.98 20.09 23.71
C MET A 16 2.72 20.12 22.37
N ILE A 17 3.33 21.25 22.00
CA ILE A 17 4.13 21.43 20.78
C ILE A 17 5.45 20.65 20.87
N ASP A 18 6.15 20.70 22.01
CA ASP A 18 7.35 19.90 22.29
C ASP A 18 7.02 18.40 22.40
N ASP A 19 5.84 18.04 22.92
CA ASP A 19 5.37 16.65 23.02
C ASP A 19 4.98 16.05 21.68
N LEU A 20 4.55 16.91 20.73
CA LEU A 20 4.31 16.64 19.33
C LEU A 20 5.59 16.67 18.48
N ASP A 21 6.78 16.57 19.08
CA ASP A 21 8.00 16.33 18.32
C ASP A 21 7.79 15.09 17.43
N LEU A 22 7.74 15.32 16.12
CA LEU A 22 7.52 14.30 15.10
C LEU A 22 8.66 13.26 15.06
N ASN A 23 9.73 13.48 15.84
CA ASN A 23 10.80 12.53 16.09
C ASN A 23 10.54 11.58 17.28
N ASN A 24 9.44 11.76 18.02
CA ASN A 24 9.04 10.88 19.10
C ASN A 24 8.81 9.45 18.57
N LYS A 25 9.54 8.50 19.15
CA LYS A 25 9.53 7.08 18.77
C LYS A 25 8.11 6.48 18.82
N ASP A 26 7.31 6.88 19.80
CA ASP A 26 5.95 6.38 19.98
C ASP A 26 5.02 6.85 18.86
N LEU A 27 5.12 8.13 18.50
CA LEU A 27 4.37 8.73 17.40
C LEU A 27 4.77 8.12 16.06
N LYS A 28 6.06 7.88 15.83
CA LYS A 28 6.55 7.16 14.64
C LYS A 28 6.00 5.73 14.53
N ILE A 29 5.91 5.02 15.65
CA ILE A 29 5.30 3.68 15.69
C ILE A 29 3.80 3.76 15.37
N ALA A 30 3.10 4.72 15.96
CA ALA A 30 1.68 4.97 15.70
C ALA A 30 1.40 5.23 14.21
N PHE A 31 2.12 6.18 13.60
CA PHE A 31 1.98 6.47 12.16
C PHE A 31 2.25 5.24 11.30
N ARG A 32 3.27 4.45 11.62
CA ARG A 32 3.56 3.20 10.89
C ARG A 32 2.43 2.18 11.02
N LYS A 33 1.81 2.05 12.20
CA LYS A 33 0.66 1.18 12.39
C LYS A 33 -0.55 1.67 11.59
N ALA A 34 -0.86 2.96 11.67
CA ALA A 34 -1.98 3.56 10.94
C ALA A 34 -1.82 3.42 9.41
N LEU A 35 -0.61 3.68 8.88
CA LEU A 35 -0.25 3.45 7.48
C LEU A 35 -0.33 1.97 7.08
N SER A 36 0.04 1.06 7.97
CA SER A 36 -0.09 -0.39 7.72
C SER A 36 -1.55 -0.80 7.59
N THR A 37 -2.40 -0.35 8.51
CA THR A 37 -3.83 -0.69 8.54
C THR A 37 -4.56 -0.15 7.32
N SER A 38 -4.39 1.14 6.99
CA SER A 38 -4.95 1.75 5.79
C SER A 38 -4.47 1.07 4.51
N SER A 39 -3.17 0.79 4.40
CA SER A 39 -2.61 0.11 3.22
C SER A 39 -3.16 -1.32 3.04
N LYS A 40 -3.42 -2.03 4.13
CA LYS A 40 -4.03 -3.38 4.08
C LYS A 40 -5.43 -3.37 3.48
N LEU A 41 -6.19 -2.28 3.63
CA LEU A 41 -7.51 -2.14 3.03
C LEU A 41 -7.43 -2.18 1.50
N ILE A 42 -6.56 -1.36 0.93
CA ILE A 42 -6.33 -1.31 -0.53
C ILE A 42 -5.79 -2.66 -1.02
N LYS A 43 -4.87 -3.29 -0.27
CA LYS A 43 -4.36 -4.63 -0.63
C LYS A 43 -5.46 -5.69 -0.62
N LYS A 44 -6.39 -5.66 0.36
CA LYS A 44 -7.52 -6.60 0.44
C LYS A 44 -8.46 -6.42 -0.75
N GLU A 45 -8.80 -5.19 -1.09
CA GLU A 45 -9.63 -4.89 -2.26
C GLU A 45 -8.95 -5.33 -3.56
N ALA A 46 -7.64 -5.04 -3.71
CA ALA A 46 -6.87 -5.49 -4.87
C ALA A 46 -6.82 -7.02 -4.98
N ALA A 47 -6.75 -7.74 -3.85
CA ALA A 47 -6.82 -9.20 -3.83
C ALA A 47 -8.19 -9.72 -4.28
N THR A 48 -9.29 -9.11 -3.81
CA THR A 48 -10.66 -9.45 -4.24
C THR A 48 -10.82 -9.24 -5.74
N ARG A 49 -10.40 -8.07 -6.24
CA ARG A 49 -10.50 -7.75 -7.68
C ARG A 49 -9.62 -8.63 -8.54
N LEU A 50 -8.43 -9.00 -8.06
CA LEU A 50 -7.58 -9.96 -8.75
C LEU A 50 -8.28 -11.32 -8.90
N GLY A 51 -9.05 -11.75 -7.90
CA GLY A 51 -9.89 -12.96 -7.98
C GLY A 51 -11.03 -12.87 -8.99
N GLN A 52 -11.47 -11.65 -9.33
CA GLN A 52 -12.51 -11.38 -10.32
C GLN A 52 -11.96 -11.23 -11.75
N VAL A 53 -10.63 -11.30 -11.94
CA VAL A 53 -10.04 -11.19 -13.27
C VAL A 53 -10.36 -12.45 -14.09
N VAL A 54 -11.03 -12.24 -15.22
CA VAL A 54 -11.39 -13.28 -16.19
C VAL A 54 -10.80 -12.94 -17.56
N TYR A 55 -10.16 -13.93 -18.18
CA TYR A 55 -9.69 -13.88 -19.56
C TYR A 55 -10.57 -14.76 -20.46
N LYS A 56 -10.33 -14.74 -21.77
CA LYS A 56 -11.03 -15.63 -22.73
C LYS A 56 -10.92 -17.12 -22.36
N SER A 57 -9.82 -17.53 -21.72
CA SER A 57 -9.57 -18.89 -21.26
C SER A 57 -10.19 -19.21 -19.89
N GLY A 58 -10.98 -18.30 -19.32
CA GLY A 58 -11.60 -18.43 -18.00
C GLY A 58 -10.94 -17.59 -16.90
N PRO A 59 -11.35 -17.80 -15.63
CA PRO A 59 -10.83 -17.07 -14.48
C PRO A 59 -9.32 -17.26 -14.29
N ILE A 60 -8.67 -16.26 -13.70
CA ILE A 60 -7.25 -16.36 -13.41
C ILE A 60 -6.97 -17.47 -12.38
N LYS A 61 -6.00 -18.33 -12.69
CA LYS A 61 -5.57 -19.39 -11.78
C LYS A 61 -4.74 -18.82 -10.64
N ASN A 62 -4.84 -19.42 -9.45
CA ASN A 62 -4.02 -19.10 -8.27
C ASN A 62 -4.07 -17.62 -7.84
N SER A 63 -5.21 -16.94 -8.01
CA SER A 63 -5.42 -15.54 -7.59
C SER A 63 -5.01 -15.30 -6.13
N SER A 64 -5.30 -16.25 -5.24
CA SER A 64 -4.93 -16.18 -3.82
C SER A 64 -3.42 -16.19 -3.56
N LEU A 65 -2.63 -16.91 -4.37
CA LEU A 65 -1.16 -16.88 -4.27
C LEU A 65 -0.62 -15.59 -4.88
N LEU A 66 -1.15 -15.17 -6.03
CA LEU A 66 -0.74 -13.95 -6.72
C LEU A 66 -0.99 -12.70 -5.86
N SER A 67 -2.10 -12.64 -5.12
CA SER A 67 -2.43 -11.49 -4.28
C SER A 67 -1.45 -11.28 -3.11
N VAL A 68 -0.78 -12.35 -2.64
CA VAL A 68 0.25 -12.25 -1.60
C VAL A 68 1.40 -11.34 -2.05
N ALA A 69 1.74 -11.37 -3.35
CA ALA A 69 2.82 -10.60 -3.94
C ALA A 69 2.51 -9.09 -4.09
N ILE A 70 1.26 -8.66 -3.86
CA ILE A 70 0.93 -7.22 -3.74
C ILE A 70 1.66 -6.68 -2.52
N ASN A 71 2.63 -5.80 -2.74
CA ASN A 71 3.52 -5.35 -1.69
C ASN A 71 3.00 -4.08 -1.01
N ILE A 72 3.20 -4.02 0.30
CA ILE A 72 3.02 -2.81 1.10
C ILE A 72 4.38 -2.50 1.71
N ASN A 73 4.89 -1.30 1.43
CA ASN A 73 6.16 -0.84 1.95
C ASN A 73 5.95 0.48 2.69
N ILE A 74 6.09 0.43 4.01
CA ILE A 74 5.96 1.59 4.88
C ILE A 74 7.35 2.17 5.11
N TYR A 75 7.50 3.47 4.91
CA TYR A 75 8.78 4.14 5.04
C TYR A 75 9.30 4.05 6.48
N ARG A 76 10.62 3.92 6.62
CA ARG A 76 11.25 3.85 7.95
C ARG A 76 10.92 5.08 8.79
N SER A 77 10.76 6.24 8.15
CA SER A 77 10.37 7.52 8.76
C SER A 77 8.94 7.52 9.33
N GLY A 78 8.05 6.62 8.89
CA GLY A 78 6.63 6.67 9.25
C GLY A 78 5.83 7.75 8.53
N ARG A 79 6.45 8.48 7.59
CA ARG A 79 5.82 9.59 6.87
C ARG A 79 5.09 9.18 5.58
N GLY A 80 5.04 7.88 5.28
CA GLY A 80 4.39 7.42 4.06
C GLY A 80 4.47 5.92 3.87
N ALA A 81 3.65 5.44 2.93
CA ALA A 81 3.63 4.06 2.48
C ALA A 81 3.42 4.00 0.97
N THR A 82 4.02 3.00 0.35
CA THR A 82 3.84 2.67 -1.06
C THR A 82 3.20 1.30 -1.16
N ILE A 83 2.17 1.19 -1.99
CA ILE A 83 1.56 -0.09 -2.35
C ILE A 83 1.91 -0.33 -3.82
N GLY A 84 2.44 -1.51 -4.13
CA GLY A 84 2.95 -1.77 -5.46
C GLY A 84 2.78 -3.22 -5.89
N LEU A 85 2.68 -3.40 -7.21
CA LEU A 85 2.62 -4.72 -7.84
C LEU A 85 4.00 -5.31 -8.12
N PHE A 86 5.07 -4.54 -7.91
CA PHE A 86 6.42 -4.94 -8.24
C PHE A 86 7.32 -4.78 -7.02
N ASP A 87 7.67 -5.89 -6.38
CA ASP A 87 8.65 -5.91 -5.30
C ASP A 87 9.82 -6.80 -5.66
N ASN A 88 10.88 -6.19 -6.17
CA ASN A 88 12.11 -6.91 -6.53
C ASN A 88 13.00 -7.20 -5.31
N ARG A 89 12.65 -6.70 -4.13
CA ARG A 89 13.47 -6.89 -2.92
C ARG A 89 13.39 -8.32 -2.39
N LYS A 90 12.34 -9.06 -2.75
CA LYS A 90 12.14 -10.44 -2.33
C LYS A 90 12.15 -11.36 -3.54
N SER A 91 13.05 -12.33 -3.56
CA SER A 91 13.05 -13.39 -4.57
C SER A 91 11.91 -14.39 -4.35
N THR A 92 11.43 -14.53 -3.12
CA THR A 92 10.42 -15.51 -2.71
C THR A 92 9.32 -14.90 -1.83
N ILE A 93 8.18 -15.60 -1.79
CA ILE A 93 7.02 -15.30 -0.93
C ILE A 93 6.62 -16.56 -0.16
N ARG A 94 6.12 -16.40 1.07
CA ARG A 94 5.50 -17.51 1.82
C ARG A 94 4.00 -17.52 1.62
N TYR A 95 3.44 -18.69 1.35
CA TYR A 95 2.00 -18.90 1.24
C TYR A 95 1.65 -20.30 1.74
N LYS A 96 0.66 -20.42 2.64
CA LYS A 96 0.23 -21.70 3.23
C LYS A 96 1.37 -22.57 3.78
N GLY A 97 2.36 -21.96 4.43
CA GLY A 97 3.51 -22.66 5.02
C GLY A 97 4.66 -22.96 4.05
N GLU A 98 4.45 -22.83 2.74
CA GLU A 98 5.45 -23.11 1.72
C GLU A 98 6.09 -21.83 1.15
N THR A 99 7.23 -22.00 0.49
CA THR A 99 7.99 -20.91 -0.14
C THR A 99 7.86 -20.99 -1.66
N TYR A 100 7.36 -19.93 -2.27
CA TYR A 100 7.17 -19.80 -3.72
C TYR A 100 8.06 -18.70 -4.29
N LYS A 101 8.35 -18.76 -5.59
CA LYS A 101 8.97 -17.64 -6.30
C LYS A 101 8.04 -16.43 -6.26
N ASN A 102 8.62 -15.23 -6.09
CA ASN A 102 7.84 -14.01 -6.06
C ASN A 102 7.13 -13.78 -7.41
N THR A 103 5.81 -13.71 -7.36
CA THR A 103 4.92 -13.56 -8.52
C THR A 103 4.57 -12.10 -8.83
N ALA A 104 5.17 -11.13 -8.13
CA ALA A 104 4.95 -9.69 -8.34
C ALA A 104 5.14 -9.28 -9.81
N TYR A 105 6.14 -9.83 -10.50
CA TYR A 105 6.38 -9.53 -11.91
C TYR A 105 5.17 -9.88 -12.82
N ILE A 106 4.37 -10.90 -12.46
CA ILE A 106 3.18 -11.32 -13.20
C ILE A 106 2.06 -10.29 -13.02
N LEU A 107 1.88 -9.77 -11.80
CA LEU A 107 0.83 -8.80 -11.47
C LEU A 107 0.92 -7.55 -12.34
N ARG A 108 2.13 -7.09 -12.68
CA ARG A 108 2.33 -5.95 -13.59
C ARG A 108 1.72 -6.20 -14.97
N TRP A 109 1.90 -7.41 -15.51
CA TRP A 109 1.39 -7.79 -16.83
C TRP A 109 -0.12 -7.99 -16.81
N ILE A 110 -0.67 -8.54 -15.73
CA ILE A 110 -2.13 -8.61 -15.53
C ILE A 110 -2.72 -7.20 -15.51
N ASN A 111 -2.12 -6.30 -14.73
CA ASN A 111 -2.66 -4.97 -14.55
C ASN A 111 -2.58 -4.10 -15.79
N SER A 112 -1.48 -4.18 -16.56
CA SER A 112 -1.17 -3.24 -17.66
C SER A 112 -1.26 -3.88 -19.06
N GLY A 113 -1.55 -5.18 -19.13
CA GLY A 113 -1.52 -5.96 -20.36
C GLY A 113 -0.13 -6.05 -21.00
N THR A 114 -0.09 -6.54 -22.25
CA THR A 114 1.12 -6.52 -23.08
C THR A 114 0.86 -5.86 -24.43
N LYS A 115 1.83 -5.08 -24.90
CA LYS A 115 1.84 -4.59 -26.28
C LYS A 115 2.13 -5.74 -27.24
N ILE A 116 1.52 -5.70 -28.42
CA ILE A 116 1.80 -6.65 -29.51
C ILE A 116 3.30 -6.58 -29.84
N ARG A 117 3.97 -7.74 -29.82
CA ARG A 117 5.36 -7.85 -30.26
C ARG A 117 5.41 -8.68 -31.53
N LEU A 118 5.64 -7.99 -32.62
CA LEU A 118 5.85 -8.58 -33.93
C LEU A 118 7.29 -9.11 -34.04
N LEU A 119 7.42 -10.33 -34.54
CA LEU A 119 8.72 -10.91 -34.86
C LEU A 119 9.32 -10.20 -36.07
N LYS A 120 10.63 -9.92 -36.01
CA LYS A 120 11.40 -9.40 -37.16
C LYS A 120 11.58 -10.44 -38.29
N GLY A 121 11.07 -11.67 -38.11
CA GLY A 121 11.16 -12.76 -39.11
C GLY A 121 12.55 -13.36 -39.23
N ARG A 122 13.07 -13.99 -38.18
CA ARG A 122 14.33 -14.77 -38.23
C ARG A 122 14.06 -16.22 -37.87
N GLY A 123 14.50 -17.15 -38.72
CA GLY A 123 14.37 -18.59 -38.51
C GLY A 123 12.94 -19.13 -38.75
N LYS A 124 12.48 -20.02 -37.87
CA LYS A 124 11.23 -20.81 -38.00
C LYS A 124 9.94 -19.97 -38.13
N TYR A 125 9.94 -18.71 -37.70
CA TYR A 125 8.71 -17.90 -37.64
C TYR A 125 8.76 -16.73 -38.63
N PRO A 126 7.71 -16.55 -39.46
CA PRO A 126 7.61 -15.42 -40.39
C PRO A 126 7.73 -14.05 -39.74
N ARG A 127 8.08 -13.05 -40.55
CA ARG A 127 7.99 -11.64 -40.16
C ARG A 127 6.55 -11.32 -39.78
N ASP A 128 6.37 -10.46 -38.79
CA ASP A 128 5.07 -10.05 -38.24
C ASP A 128 4.27 -11.14 -37.51
N THR A 129 4.90 -12.28 -37.22
CA THR A 129 4.33 -13.26 -36.29
C THR A 129 4.19 -12.64 -34.88
N ASN A 130 2.98 -12.63 -34.34
CA ASN A 130 2.69 -12.09 -33.01
C ASN A 130 3.16 -13.05 -31.91
N ARG A 131 3.97 -12.55 -30.96
CA ARG A 131 4.43 -13.31 -29.77
C ARG A 131 3.40 -13.39 -28.63
N GLY A 132 2.19 -12.93 -28.86
CA GLY A 132 1.09 -12.96 -27.89
C GLY A 132 0.73 -11.56 -27.40
N LYS A 133 -0.57 -11.35 -27.21
CA LYS A 133 -1.16 -10.14 -26.63
C LYS A 133 -1.94 -10.56 -25.38
N MET A 134 -1.66 -9.91 -24.26
CA MET A 134 -2.40 -10.04 -23.03
C MET A 134 -3.29 -8.81 -22.89
N GLU A 135 -4.59 -9.03 -22.68
CA GLU A 135 -5.53 -7.95 -22.41
C GLU A 135 -5.18 -7.30 -21.06
N GLU A 136 -5.32 -5.98 -21.00
CA GLU A 136 -5.16 -5.22 -19.77
C GLU A 136 -6.35 -5.45 -18.84
N LYS A 137 -6.08 -5.74 -17.56
CA LYS A 137 -7.10 -5.89 -16.52
C LYS A 137 -6.69 -5.03 -15.32
N PRO A 138 -7.10 -3.75 -15.24
CA PRO A 138 -6.58 -2.77 -14.28
C PRO A 138 -7.18 -2.96 -12.86
N PHE A 139 -7.02 -4.17 -12.31
CA PHE A 139 -7.59 -4.56 -11.02
C PHE A 139 -7.03 -3.72 -9.86
N PHE A 140 -5.75 -3.34 -9.93
CA PHE A 140 -5.06 -2.62 -8.87
C PHE A 140 -5.42 -1.14 -8.85
N GLU A 141 -5.40 -0.48 -10.01
CA GLU A 141 -5.82 0.91 -10.12
C GLU A 141 -7.26 1.08 -9.68
N THR A 142 -8.14 0.15 -10.09
CA THR A 142 -9.53 0.19 -9.67
C THR A 142 -9.68 -0.02 -8.16
N ALA A 143 -8.89 -0.91 -7.54
CA ALA A 143 -8.89 -1.09 -6.10
C ALA A 143 -8.44 0.18 -5.35
N VAL A 144 -7.39 0.84 -5.83
CA VAL A 144 -6.91 2.10 -5.25
C VAL A 144 -8.01 3.15 -5.36
N ARG A 145 -8.59 3.37 -6.54
CA ARG A 145 -9.64 4.37 -6.76
C ARG A 145 -10.85 4.17 -5.84
N VAL A 146 -11.27 2.91 -5.63
CA VAL A 146 -12.45 2.61 -4.82
C VAL A 146 -12.17 2.75 -3.32
N LYS A 147 -10.96 2.45 -2.85
CA LYS A 147 -10.63 2.42 -1.42
C LYS A 147 -9.75 3.56 -0.93
N ILE A 148 -9.36 4.50 -1.79
CA ILE A 148 -8.47 5.59 -1.39
C ILE A 148 -9.10 6.47 -0.30
N LYS A 149 -10.39 6.79 -0.43
CA LYS A 149 -11.13 7.60 0.55
C LYS A 149 -11.25 6.87 1.88
N ASP A 150 -11.81 5.65 1.88
CA ASP A 150 -11.91 4.82 3.08
C ASP A 150 -10.55 4.61 3.78
N ALA A 151 -9.47 4.44 3.00
CA ALA A 151 -8.13 4.27 3.53
C ALA A 151 -7.59 5.57 4.16
N GLN A 152 -7.93 6.74 3.62
CA GLN A 152 -7.60 8.04 4.20
C GLN A 152 -8.38 8.30 5.49
N ASP A 153 -9.68 8.00 5.50
CA ASP A 153 -10.53 8.16 6.69
C ASP A 153 -10.01 7.27 7.84
N ILE A 154 -9.74 5.98 7.56
CA ILE A 154 -9.14 5.05 8.52
C ILE A 154 -7.74 5.49 8.97
N LEU A 155 -6.96 6.09 8.07
CA LEU A 155 -5.63 6.61 8.43
C LEU A 155 -5.76 7.75 9.44
N ASN A 156 -6.64 8.72 9.17
CA ASN A 156 -6.89 9.87 10.03
C ASN A 156 -7.40 9.43 11.41
N ASP A 157 -8.44 8.60 11.45
CA ASP A 157 -9.02 8.08 12.69
C ASP A 157 -7.98 7.36 13.56
N ASN A 158 -7.12 6.55 12.94
CA ASN A 158 -6.10 5.81 13.68
C ASN A 158 -4.97 6.71 14.18
N ILE A 159 -4.60 7.74 13.42
CA ILE A 159 -3.61 8.72 13.87
C ILE A 159 -4.15 9.50 15.06
N GLU A 160 -5.39 9.99 14.98
CA GLU A 160 -6.03 10.75 16.05
C GLU A 160 -6.10 9.94 17.35
N LYS A 161 -6.59 8.69 17.27
CA LYS A 161 -6.66 7.78 18.43
C LYS A 161 -5.29 7.56 19.08
N GLU A 162 -4.24 7.37 18.28
CA GLU A 162 -2.90 7.16 18.82
C GLU A 162 -2.29 8.45 19.40
N ILE A 163 -2.56 9.63 18.82
CA ILE A 163 -2.14 10.92 19.39
C ILE A 163 -2.77 11.13 20.77
N VAL A 164 -4.09 10.93 20.89
CA VAL A 164 -4.81 11.04 22.18
C VAL A 164 -4.21 10.06 23.21
N LYS A 165 -3.92 8.84 22.79
CA LYS A 165 -3.31 7.83 23.65
C LYS A 165 -1.91 8.23 24.15
N ILE A 166 -1.07 8.78 23.27
CA ILE A 166 0.27 9.25 23.63
C ILE A 166 0.16 10.43 24.61
N ALA A 167 -0.73 11.39 24.33
CA ALA A 167 -0.98 12.53 25.21
C ALA A 167 -1.44 12.09 26.62
N ASN A 168 -2.36 11.12 26.69
CA ASN A 168 -2.86 10.60 27.97
C ASN A 168 -1.79 9.83 28.75
N LYS A 169 -0.93 9.07 28.07
CA LYS A 169 0.18 8.33 28.71
C LYS A 169 1.23 9.27 29.32
N LYS A 170 1.46 10.44 28.73
CA LYS A 170 2.41 11.44 29.22
C LYS A 170 1.85 12.33 30.34
N ARG A 171 0.52 12.38 30.50
CA ARG A 171 -0.16 13.09 31.60
C ARG A 171 -0.19 12.30 32.90
N GLN A 172 0.06 10.99 32.85
CA GLN A 172 0.26 10.09 33.99
C GLN A 172 1.73 10.07 34.38
#